data_AF-A0A955PR37-F1
#
_entry.id   AF-A0A955PR37-F1
#
_cell.length_a   1.000
_cell.length_b   1.000
_cell.length_c   1.000
_cell.angle_alpha   90.00
_cell.angle_beta   90.00
_cell.angle_gamma   90.00
#
_symmetry.space_group_name_H-M   'P 1'
#
loop_
_entity.id
_entity.type
_entity.pdbx_description
1 polymer ?
#
loop_
_entity_poly.entity_id
_entity_poly.type
_entity_poly.pdbx_seq_one_letter_code
_entity_poly.pdbx_strand_id
1 'polypeptide(L)'
;MSIDVAASGLLAQRIRMDTIANNIANAQTTRTADGGPYRRRGVVFEAVEGSRPGSFSRALDAEKRGKMIGQGVQIREIIEQQGD
;
A
#
# COMPACT_ATOMS: atom_id res chain seq x y z
N MET A 1 -18.83 -7.63 -5.50
CA MET A 1 -18.28 -7.29 -4.17
C MET A 1 -17.06 -8.12 -3.79
N SER A 2 -17.14 -9.47 -3.68
CA SER A 2 -15.94 -10.29 -3.39
C SER A 2 -14.88 -10.23 -4.51
N ILE A 3 -15.32 -10.23 -5.77
CA ILE A 3 -14.44 -10.09 -6.95
C ILE A 3 -13.70 -8.75 -6.95
N ASP A 4 -14.35 -7.66 -6.53
CA ASP A 4 -13.75 -6.32 -6.51
C ASP A 4 -12.64 -6.22 -5.45
N VAL A 5 -12.85 -6.83 -4.28
CA VAL A 5 -11.84 -6.95 -3.22
C VAL A 5 -10.66 -7.80 -3.71
N ALA A 6 -10.93 -8.95 -4.33
CA ALA A 6 -9.89 -9.80 -4.90
C ALA A 6 -9.09 -9.07 -6.00
N ALA A 7 -9.77 -8.36 -6.90
CA ALA A 7 -9.14 -7.59 -7.98
C ALA A 7 -8.26 -6.45 -7.44
N SER A 8 -8.76 -5.68 -6.47
CA SER A 8 -7.99 -4.62 -5.81
C SER A 8 -6.75 -5.17 -5.09
N GLY A 9 -6.89 -6.31 -4.39
CA GLY A 9 -5.79 -7.00 -3.74
C GLY A 9 -4.72 -7.49 -4.74
N LEU A 10 -5.14 -8.09 -5.85
CA LEU A 10 -4.22 -8.55 -6.92
C LEU A 10 -3.47 -7.37 -7.56
N LEU A 11 -4.16 -6.26 -7.81
CA LEU A 11 -3.54 -5.05 -8.37
C LEU A 11 -2.52 -4.46 -7.40
N ALA A 12 -2.84 -4.40 -6.11
CA ALA A 12 -1.91 -3.94 -5.09
C ALA A 12 -0.68 -4.88 -4.96
N GLN A 13 -0.87 -6.19 -5.09
CA GLN A 13 0.26 -7.15 -5.11
C GLN A 13 1.12 -7.02 -6.37
N ARG A 14 0.53 -6.72 -7.53
CA ARG A 14 1.31 -6.45 -8.75
C ARG A 14 2.26 -5.26 -8.55
N ILE A 15 1.77 -4.17 -7.96
CA ILE A 15 2.60 -2.99 -7.65
C ILE A 15 3.74 -3.35 -6.68
N ARG A 16 3.45 -4.20 -5.69
CA ARG A 16 4.48 -4.73 -4.79
C ARG A 16 5.55 -5.52 -5.54
N MET A 17 5.15 -6.41 -6.46
CA MET A 17 6.08 -7.17 -7.29
C MET A 17 6.96 -6.26 -8.13
N ASP A 18 6.37 -5.25 -8.78
CA ASP A 18 7.10 -4.27 -9.59
C ASP A 18 8.11 -3.47 -8.73
N THR A 19 7.74 -3.13 -7.50
CA THR A 19 8.63 -2.46 -6.54
C THR A 19 9.80 -3.37 -6.12
N ILE A 20 9.53 -4.64 -5.84
CA ILE A 20 10.56 -5.63 -5.51
C ILE A 20 11.50 -5.85 -6.70
N ALA A 21 10.97 -5.99 -7.92
CA ALA A 21 11.77 -6.16 -9.13
C ALA A 21 12.70 -4.96 -9.34
N ASN A 22 12.19 -3.74 -9.17
CA ASN A 22 13.00 -2.52 -9.24
C ASN A 22 14.10 -2.48 -8.17
N ASN A 23 13.81 -2.95 -6.96
CA ASN A 23 14.82 -3.03 -5.91
C ASN A 23 15.91 -4.03 -6.25
N ILE A 24 15.58 -5.20 -6.79
CA ILE A 24 16.56 -6.21 -7.20
C ILE A 24 17.42 -5.67 -8.34
N ALA A 25 16.78 -5.06 -9.36
CA ALA A 25 17.48 -4.49 -10.50
C ALA A 25 18.49 -3.40 -10.12
N ASN A 26 18.21 -2.65 -9.04
CA ASN A 26 19.06 -1.54 -8.59
C ASN A 26 19.83 -1.84 -7.31
N ALA A 27 19.80 -3.07 -6.79
CA ALA A 27 20.40 -3.42 -5.50
C ALA A 27 21.92 -3.17 -5.44
N GLN A 28 22.59 -3.23 -6.59
CA GLN A 28 24.03 -3.01 -6.73
C GLN A 28 24.38 -1.63 -7.31
N THR A 29 23.38 -0.77 -7.56
CA THR A 29 23.60 0.55 -8.11
C THR A 29 24.17 1.48 -7.03
N THR A 30 25.46 1.80 -7.13
CA THR A 30 26.16 2.72 -6.21
C THR A 30 26.20 4.16 -6.71
N ARG A 31 25.74 4.40 -7.94
CA ARG A 31 25.67 5.72 -8.57
C ARG A 31 24.25 5.95 -9.08
N THR A 32 23.43 6.62 -8.28
CA THR A 32 22.13 7.15 -8.70
C THR A 32 22.26 8.57 -9.25
N ALA A 33 21.20 9.09 -9.88
CA ALA A 33 21.13 10.49 -10.30
C ALA A 33 21.29 11.47 -9.11
N ASP A 34 20.90 11.04 -7.92
CA ASP A 34 20.99 11.80 -6.67
C ASP A 34 22.35 11.66 -5.95
N GLY A 35 23.31 10.94 -6.56
CA GLY A 35 24.71 10.95 -6.12
C GLY A 35 25.07 9.97 -4.99
N GLY A 36 24.31 8.89 -4.80
CA GLY A 36 24.61 7.87 -3.77
C GLY A 36 24.17 6.45 -4.13
N PRO A 37 24.36 5.48 -3.23
CA PRO A 37 23.84 4.13 -3.40
C PRO A 37 22.31 4.11 -3.46
N TYR A 38 21.77 3.19 -4.25
CA TYR A 38 20.33 3.00 -4.36
C TYR A 38 19.70 2.66 -3.00
N ARG A 39 18.59 3.32 -2.69
CA ARG A 39 17.78 3.06 -1.51
C ARG A 39 16.59 2.19 -1.88
N ARG A 40 16.39 1.10 -1.14
CA ARG A 40 15.27 0.19 -1.39
C ARG A 40 13.94 0.91 -1.14
N ARG A 41 12.97 0.64 -2.02
CA ARG A 41 11.60 1.14 -1.89
C ARG A 41 10.70 0.09 -1.26
N GLY A 42 9.74 0.51 -0.44
CA GLY A 42 8.73 -0.34 0.19
C GLY A 42 7.32 0.17 -0.11
N VAL A 43 6.35 -0.73 -0.22
CA VAL A 43 4.94 -0.37 -0.45
C VAL A 43 4.15 -0.36 0.87
N VAL A 44 3.33 0.66 1.07
CA VAL A 44 2.40 0.78 2.20
C VAL A 44 0.99 0.51 1.70
N PHE A 45 0.35 -0.51 2.27
CA PHE A 45 -1.02 -0.88 1.94
C PHE A 45 -2.02 -0.11 2.81
N GLU A 46 -3.21 0.11 2.27
CA GLU A 46 -4.33 0.73 2.96
C GLU A 46 -5.64 0.11 2.49
N ALA A 47 -6.60 -0.03 3.39
CA ALA A 47 -7.96 -0.39 3.02
C ALA A 47 -8.61 0.76 2.23
N VAL A 48 -9.34 0.44 1.16
CA VAL A 48 -10.20 1.41 0.49
C VAL A 48 -11.36 1.70 1.45
N GLU A 49 -11.33 2.85 2.10
CA GLU A 49 -12.38 3.22 3.04
C GLU A 49 -13.65 3.61 2.30
N GLY A 50 -14.68 2.79 2.45
CA GLY A 50 -16.04 3.27 2.36
C GLY A 50 -16.31 4.19 3.55
N SER A 51 -16.11 5.50 3.38
CA SER A 51 -16.37 6.55 4.37
C SER A 51 -15.56 6.43 5.66
N ARG A 52 -14.41 7.12 5.77
CA ARG A 52 -13.80 7.45 7.07
C ARG A 52 -14.84 8.16 7.93
N PRO A 53 -15.28 7.56 9.04
CA PRO A 53 -16.02 8.32 10.02
C PRO A 53 -14.98 9.22 10.68
N GLY A 54 -15.11 10.54 10.56
CA GLY A 54 -14.17 11.51 11.16
C GLY A 54 -14.06 11.45 12.70
N SER A 55 -14.66 10.43 13.34
CA SER A 55 -14.59 10.11 14.76
C SER A 55 -14.60 8.60 14.96
N PHE A 56 -13.69 8.09 15.79
CA PHE A 56 -13.58 6.67 16.17
C PHE A 56 -14.93 6.10 16.66
N SER A 57 -15.72 6.88 17.40
CA SER A 57 -17.05 6.48 17.87
C SER A 57 -17.98 6.13 16.71
N ARG A 58 -17.94 6.89 15.61
CA ARG A 58 -18.76 6.62 14.43
C ARG A 58 -18.28 5.38 13.66
N ALA A 59 -16.98 5.08 13.68
CA ALA A 59 -16.44 3.84 13.13
C ALA A 59 -16.89 2.62 13.92
N LEU A 60 -16.84 2.71 15.26
CA LEU A 60 -17.33 1.65 16.13
C LEU A 60 -18.85 1.42 15.97
N ASP A 61 -19.63 2.49 15.79
CA ASP A 61 -21.06 2.39 15.55
C ASP A 61 -21.40 1.83 14.16
N ALA A 62 -20.59 2.14 13.13
CA ALA A 62 -20.76 1.58 11.79
C ALA A 62 -20.44 0.08 11.77
N GLU A 63 -19.43 -0.36 12.52
CA GLU A 63 -19.09 -1.76 12.73
C GLU A 63 -20.22 -2.51 13.46
N LYS A 64 -20.74 -1.95 14.56
CA LYS A 64 -21.87 -2.53 15.32
C LYS A 64 -23.14 -2.69 14.48
N ARG A 65 -23.33 -1.86 13.45
CA ARG A 65 -24.46 -1.94 12.51
C ARG A 65 -24.22 -2.92 11.36
N GLY A 66 -23.09 -3.63 11.34
CA GLY A 66 -22.74 -4.60 10.30
C GLY A 66 -22.57 -3.97 8.91
N LYS A 67 -22.33 -2.65 8.83
CA LYS A 67 -22.29 -1.90 7.56
C LYS A 67 -20.87 -1.61 7.07
N MET A 68 -19.86 -2.21 7.68
CA MET A 68 -18.47 -2.13 7.23
C MET A 68 -18.22 -3.22 6.18
N ILE A 69 -18.74 -3.01 4.97
CA ILE A 69 -18.31 -3.80 3.82
C ILE A 69 -17.03 -3.14 3.29
N GLY A 70 -15.88 -3.78 3.55
CA GLY A 70 -14.58 -3.32 3.06
C GLY A 70 -14.58 -3.22 1.54
N GLN A 71 -14.16 -2.07 0.99
CA GLN A 71 -14.22 -1.78 -0.45
C GLN A 71 -12.96 -2.23 -1.21
N GLY A 72 -12.09 -2.99 -0.57
CA GLY A 72 -10.86 -3.51 -1.16
C GLY A 72 -9.59 -2.95 -0.52
N VAL A 73 -8.46 -3.14 -1.21
CA VAL A 73 -7.12 -2.74 -0.74
C VAL A 73 -6.43 -1.92 -1.83
N GLN A 74 -5.73 -0.86 -1.44
CA GLN A 74 -4.94 -0.01 -2.31
C GLN A 74 -3.54 0.24 -1.75
N ILE A 75 -2.63 0.72 -2.59
CA ILE A 75 -1.30 1.19 -2.17
C ILE A 75 -1.43 2.68 -1.82
N ARG A 76 -1.16 3.03 -0.55
CA ARG A 76 -1.15 4.43 -0.09
C ARG A 76 0.08 5.16 -0.59
N GLU A 77 1.24 4.52 -0.44
CA GLU A 77 2.53 5.15 -0.70
C GLU A 77 3.62 4.12 -1.01
N ILE A 78 4.61 4.53 -1.79
CA ILE A 78 5.87 3.83 -1.97
C ILE A 78 6.95 4.63 -1.26
N ILE A 79 7.42 4.12 -0.12
CA ILE A 79 8.40 4.80 0.74
C ILE A 79 9.82 4.35 0.38
N GLU A 80 10.76 5.28 0.36
CA GLU A 80 12.18 4.95 0.36
C GLU A 80 12.64 4.65 1.78
N GLN A 81 13.31 3.52 1.95
CA GLN A 81 13.86 3.16 3.26
C GLN A 81 15.17 3.91 3.44
N GLN A 82 15.13 4.94 4.30
CA GLN A 82 16.31 5.55 4.88
C GLN A 82 17.11 4.43 5.58
N GLY A 83 18.38 4.24 5.22
CA GLY A 83 19.26 3.34 5.96
C GLY A 83 19.36 3.78 7.42
N ASP A 84 19.41 2.79 8.32
CA ASP A 84 19.58 2.92 9.78
C ASP A 84 20.83 3.75 10.12
#